data_AF-A0A3C2B4A3-F1
#
_entry.id   AF-A0A3C2B4A3-F1
#
_cell.length_a   1.000
_cell.length_b   1.000
_cell.length_c   1.000
_cell.angle_alpha   90.00
_cell.angle_beta   90.00
_cell.angle_gamma   90.00
#
_symmetry.space_group_name_H-M   'P 1'
#
loop_
_entity.id
_entity.type
_entity.pdbx_description
1 polymer ?
#
loop_
_entity_poly.entity_id
_entity_poly.type
_entity_poly.pdbx_seq_one_letter_code
_entity_poly.pdbx_strand_id
1 'polypeptide(L)'
;MSVFFTLSGFLITSLLLAEHGRDGRLDLWRFWGRRVQRLVPASLVVVLAVTLLSAADIMSARAADVVAAVWSATNWHVIAAGDGQLLQTIVGPLGPTWSLAVEEQFYVGLALAAWLAVRTTRPERTLAMVFGVVGVSAVVAANLLTDYQPHLEFGTLMRAAELAAGGA
;
A
#
# COMPACT_ATOMS: atom_id res chain seq x y z
N MET A 1 7.25 11.39 5.02
CA MET A 1 6.28 10.34 4.61
C MET A 1 6.61 8.98 5.23
N SER A 2 7.88 8.65 5.46
CA SER A 2 8.29 7.41 6.14
C SER A 2 7.60 7.17 7.49
N VAL A 3 7.42 8.22 8.31
CA VAL A 3 6.70 8.13 9.59
C VAL A 3 5.25 7.65 9.43
N PHE A 4 4.55 8.06 8.38
CA PHE A 4 3.18 7.62 8.11
C PHE A 4 3.12 6.11 7.87
N PHE A 5 3.97 5.60 6.98
CA PHE A 5 4.02 4.17 6.67
C PHE A 5 4.48 3.32 7.86
N THR A 6 5.49 3.79 8.61
CA THR A 6 5.91 3.10 9.83
C THR A 6 4.79 3.06 10.89
N LEU A 7 4.05 4.15 11.09
CA LEU A 7 2.90 4.18 12.00
C LEU A 7 1.76 3.29 11.51
N SER A 8 1.46 3.27 10.21
CA SER A 8 0.49 2.34 9.61
C SER A 8 0.91 0.90 9.89
N GLY A 9 2.19 0.57 9.70
CA GLY A 9 2.77 -0.75 10.01
C GLY A 9 2.55 -1.17 11.47
N PHE A 10 2.92 -0.28 12.41
CA PHE A 10 2.70 -0.48 13.85
C PHE A 10 1.23 -0.68 14.21
N LEU A 11 0.33 0.12 13.62
CA LEU A 11 -1.10 0.00 13.86
C LEU A 11 -1.64 -1.34 13.37
N ILE A 12 -1.19 -1.81 12.20
CA ILE A 12 -1.60 -3.10 11.64
C ILE A 12 -1.14 -4.23 12.56
N THR A 13 0.14 -4.23 12.96
CA THR A 13 0.68 -5.27 13.84
C THR A 13 0.01 -5.27 15.21
N SER A 14 -0.19 -4.10 15.82
CA SER A 14 -0.88 -4.01 17.12
C SER A 14 -2.33 -4.50 17.06
N LEU A 15 -3.05 -4.22 15.98
CA LEU A 15 -4.39 -4.77 15.74
C LEU A 15 -4.37 -6.29 15.59
N LEU A 16 -3.41 -6.84 14.83
CA LEU A 16 -3.26 -8.29 14.65
C LEU A 16 -2.95 -9.00 15.98
N LEU A 17 -2.04 -8.43 16.79
CA LEU A 17 -1.71 -8.95 18.12
C LEU A 17 -2.91 -8.90 19.07
N ALA A 18 -3.68 -7.81 19.04
CA ALA A 18 -4.88 -7.67 19.85
C ALA A 18 -6.01 -8.64 19.46
N GLU A 19 -6.11 -9.03 18.19
CA GLU A 19 -7.07 -10.05 17.72
C GLU A 19 -6.61 -11.45 18.12
N HIS A 20 -5.33 -11.75 17.96
CA HIS A 20 -4.75 -13.01 18.42
C HIS A 20 -4.94 -13.24 19.93
N GLY A 21 -4.74 -12.18 20.73
CA GLY A 21 -4.91 -12.24 22.19
C GLY A 21 -6.34 -12.47 22.65
N ARG A 22 -7.36 -12.21 21.82
CA ARG A 22 -8.78 -12.41 22.16
C ARG A 22 -9.31 -13.78 21.77
N ASP A 23 -9.02 -14.21 20.53
CA ASP A 23 -9.64 -15.40 19.96
C ASP A 23 -8.70 -16.62 19.94
N GLY A 24 -7.43 -16.45 20.34
CA GLY A 24 -6.39 -17.50 20.33
C GLY A 24 -6.05 -18.02 18.92
N ARG A 25 -6.72 -17.47 17.89
CA ARG A 25 -6.59 -17.83 16.48
C ARG A 25 -6.56 -16.55 15.67
N LEU A 26 -5.65 -16.52 14.71
CA LEU A 26 -5.46 -15.38 13.82
C LEU A 26 -6.30 -15.62 12.55
N ASP A 27 -7.56 -15.18 12.57
CA ASP A 27 -8.41 -15.19 11.36
C ASP A 27 -8.10 -13.96 10.50
N LEU A 28 -7.01 -14.10 9.75
CA LEU A 28 -6.55 -13.10 8.82
C LEU A 28 -7.63 -12.74 7.81
N TRP A 29 -8.39 -13.71 7.30
CA TRP A 29 -9.41 -13.44 6.29
C TRP A 29 -10.51 -12.52 6.81
N ARG A 30 -10.92 -12.72 8.07
CA ARG A 30 -11.91 -11.87 8.75
C ARG A 30 -11.34 -10.51 9.15
N PHE A 31 -10.08 -10.44 9.57
CA PHE A 31 -9.40 -9.17 9.81
C PHE A 31 -9.32 -8.31 8.52
N TRP A 32 -8.84 -8.91 7.43
CA TRP A 32 -8.68 -8.25 6.13
C TRP A 32 -10.03 -7.86 5.53
N GLY A 33 -11.01 -8.78 5.56
CA GLY A 33 -12.34 -8.56 4.98
C GLY A 33 -13.04 -7.33 5.58
N ARG A 34 -12.95 -7.14 6.90
CA ARG A 34 -13.52 -5.96 7.58
C ARG A 34 -12.86 -4.65 7.12
N ARG A 35 -11.54 -4.69 6.88
CA ARG A 35 -10.79 -3.50 6.46
C ARG A 35 -11.09 -3.13 5.01
N VAL A 36 -11.11 -4.12 4.11
CA VAL A 36 -11.49 -3.94 2.70
C VAL A 36 -12.92 -3.41 2.59
N GLN A 37 -13.88 -4.00 3.31
CA GLN A 37 -15.27 -3.55 3.34
C GLN A 37 -15.44 -2.13 3.90
N ARG A 38 -14.48 -1.63 4.69
CA ARG A 38 -14.50 -0.27 5.22
C ARG A 38 -13.82 0.74 4.29
N LEU A 39 -12.71 0.38 3.66
CA LEU A 39 -11.88 1.30 2.87
C LEU A 39 -12.32 1.39 1.41
N VAL A 40 -12.62 0.26 0.77
CA VAL A 40 -12.95 0.22 -0.67
C VAL A 40 -14.21 1.02 -1.01
N PRO A 41 -15.32 0.96 -0.25
CA PRO A 41 -16.48 1.78 -0.58
C PRO A 41 -16.18 3.28 -0.53
N ALA A 42 -15.40 3.71 0.47
CA ALA A 42 -15.02 5.11 0.61
C ALA A 42 -14.12 5.57 -0.55
N SER A 43 -13.15 4.76 -0.98
CA SER A 43 -12.29 5.10 -2.11
C SER A 43 -13.09 5.16 -3.42
N LEU A 44 -14.00 4.21 -3.66
CA LEU A 44 -14.87 4.21 -4.83
C LEU A 44 -15.81 5.43 -4.87
N VAL A 45 -16.35 5.86 -3.72
CA VAL A 45 -17.15 7.10 -3.66
C VAL A 45 -16.31 8.31 -4.04
N VAL A 46 -15.08 8.42 -3.55
CA VAL A 46 -14.18 9.53 -3.91
C VAL A 46 -13.88 9.52 -5.41
N VAL A 47 -13.55 8.35 -5.97
CA VAL A 47 -13.28 8.21 -7.41
C VAL A 47 -14.51 8.58 -8.24
N LEU A 48 -15.69 8.11 -7.85
CA LEU A 48 -16.95 8.45 -8.52
C LEU A 48 -17.23 9.95 -8.45
N ALA A 49 -17.07 10.56 -7.27
CA ALA A 49 -17.28 11.99 -7.09
C ALA A 49 -16.33 12.81 -7.96
N VAL A 50 -15.04 12.49 -7.97
CA VAL A 50 -14.06 13.16 -8.83
C VAL A 50 -14.40 12.98 -10.32
N THR A 51 -14.83 11.79 -10.72
CA THR A 51 -15.25 11.51 -12.11
C THR A 51 -16.44 12.38 -12.52
N LEU A 52 -17.46 12.48 -11.67
CA LEU A 52 -18.65 13.31 -11.92
C LEU A 52 -18.32 14.80 -11.93
N LEU A 53 -17.51 15.28 -10.99
CA LEU A 53 -17.08 16.68 -10.94
C LEU A 53 -16.21 17.05 -12.13
N SER A 54 -15.42 16.11 -12.64
CA SER A 54 -14.65 16.31 -13.88
C SER A 54 -15.55 16.35 -15.11
N ALA A 55 -16.60 15.54 -15.18
CA ALA A 55 -17.59 15.59 -16.26
C ALA A 55 -18.42 16.89 -16.23
N ALA A 56 -18.55 17.52 -15.06
CA ALA A 56 -19.22 18.81 -14.87
C ALA A 56 -18.28 20.03 -15.05
N ASP A 57 -17.03 19.82 -15.49
CA ASP A 57 -16.02 20.88 -15.71
C ASP A 57 -15.67 21.69 -14.44
N ILE A 58 -15.92 21.13 -13.25
CA ILE A 58 -15.61 21.74 -11.95
C ILE A 58 -14.13 21.51 -11.58
N MET A 59 -13.56 20.40 -12.04
CA MET A 59 -12.15 20.03 -11.88
C MET A 59 -11.68 19.22 -13.08
N SER A 60 -10.37 19.02 -13.21
CA SER A 60 -9.81 18.13 -14.24
C SER A 60 -9.24 16.89 -13.60
N ALA A 61 -9.78 15.72 -13.97
CA ALA A 61 -9.21 14.42 -13.66
C ALA A 61 -8.96 13.67 -14.97
N ARG A 62 -7.75 13.14 -15.14
CA ARG A 62 -7.44 12.37 -16.34
C ARG A 62 -8.01 10.97 -16.20
N ALA A 63 -8.49 10.40 -17.30
CA ALA A 63 -9.00 9.04 -17.31
C ALA A 63 -7.98 8.01 -16.76
N ALA A 64 -6.69 8.24 -17.03
CA ALA A 64 -5.62 7.40 -16.50
C ALA A 64 -5.49 7.45 -14.96
N ASP A 65 -5.68 8.63 -14.34
CA ASP A 65 -5.67 8.78 -12.88
C ASP A 65 -6.86 8.05 -12.24
N VAL A 66 -8.03 8.13 -12.87
CA VAL A 66 -9.26 7.43 -12.44
C VAL A 66 -9.06 5.92 -12.50
N VAL A 67 -8.58 5.40 -13.64
CA VAL A 67 -8.32 3.97 -13.81
C VAL A 67 -7.29 3.49 -12.78
N ALA A 68 -6.19 4.23 -12.61
CA ALA A 68 -5.17 3.87 -11.63
C ALA A 68 -5.73 3.88 -10.20
N ALA A 69 -6.64 4.80 -9.85
CA ALA A 69 -7.23 4.88 -8.51
C ALA A 69 -8.22 3.72 -8.25
N VAL A 70 -9.02 3.32 -9.24
CA VAL A 70 -9.92 2.16 -9.13
C VAL A 70 -9.15 0.87 -8.89
N TRP A 71 -8.00 0.72 -9.56
CA TRP A 71 -7.17 -0.49 -9.48
C TRP A 71 -6.08 -0.42 -8.40
N SER A 72 -6.10 0.60 -7.55
CA SER A 72 -5.11 0.79 -6.48
C SER A 72 -3.67 0.71 -7.00
N ALA A 73 -3.45 1.40 -8.12
CA ALA A 73 -2.20 1.43 -8.87
C ALA A 73 -1.71 2.87 -9.12
N THR A 74 -2.22 3.87 -8.40
CA THR A 74 -1.84 5.29 -8.56
C THR A 74 -0.38 5.55 -8.29
N ASN A 75 0.24 4.81 -7.36
CA ASN A 75 1.68 4.90 -7.13
C ASN A 75 2.49 4.46 -8.35
N TRP A 76 2.08 3.37 -9.02
CA TRP A 76 2.73 2.91 -10.25
C TRP A 76 2.43 3.82 -11.43
N HIS A 77 1.25 4.43 -11.48
CA HIS A 77 0.92 5.43 -12.48
C HIS A 77 1.82 6.67 -12.35
N VAL A 78 2.05 7.16 -11.12
CA VAL A 78 3.00 8.24 -10.84
C VAL A 78 4.41 7.87 -11.31
N ILE A 79 4.87 6.66 -11.00
CA ILE A 79 6.20 6.18 -11.41
C ILE A 79 6.32 6.10 -12.93
N ALA A 80 5.31 5.55 -13.61
CA ALA A 80 5.30 5.39 -15.06
C ALA A 80 5.21 6.73 -15.81
N ALA A 81 4.52 7.72 -15.22
CA ALA A 81 4.42 9.06 -15.78
C ALA A 81 5.76 9.82 -15.73
N GLY A 82 6.64 9.46 -14.79
CA GLY A 82 7.97 10.05 -14.64
C GLY A 82 7.94 11.53 -14.23
N ASP A 83 9.11 12.16 -14.21
CA ASP A 83 9.30 13.52 -13.68
C ASP A 83 8.48 14.57 -14.45
N GLY A 84 8.31 14.40 -15.77
CA GLY A 84 7.63 15.37 -16.63
C GLY A 84 6.13 15.55 -16.32
N GLN A 85 5.50 14.59 -15.64
CA GLN A 85 4.08 14.63 -15.29
C GLN A 85 3.82 14.41 -13.79
N LEU A 86 4.87 14.36 -12.98
CA LEU A 86 4.83 14.07 -11.55
C LEU A 86 3.96 15.06 -10.77
N LEU A 87 4.08 16.36 -11.07
CA LEU A 87 3.24 17.37 -10.45
C LEU A 87 1.76 17.19 -10.82
N GLN A 88 1.46 16.75 -12.04
CA GLN A 88 0.06 16.56 -12.47
C GLN A 88 -0.57 15.32 -11.82
N THR A 89 0.19 14.22 -11.69
CA THR A 89 -0.29 12.99 -11.05
C THR A 89 -0.43 13.14 -9.53
N ILE A 90 0.45 13.90 -8.87
CA ILE A 90 0.45 14.05 -7.40
C ILE A 90 -0.46 15.18 -6.92
N VAL A 91 -0.53 16.31 -7.64
CA VAL A 91 -1.36 17.47 -7.26
C VAL A 91 -2.79 17.33 -7.79
N GLY A 92 -3.04 16.38 -8.69
CA GLY A 92 -4.37 16.10 -9.21
C GLY A 92 -5.36 15.61 -8.13
N PRO A 93 -6.68 15.65 -8.40
CA PRO A 93 -7.72 15.32 -7.41
C PRO A 93 -7.61 13.90 -6.81
N LEU A 94 -6.99 12.97 -7.54
CA LEU A 94 -6.77 11.59 -7.12
C LEU A 94 -5.33 11.33 -6.66
N GLY A 95 -4.46 12.35 -6.68
CA GLY A 95 -3.07 12.23 -6.28
C GLY A 95 -2.89 11.57 -4.91
N PRO A 96 -3.59 12.01 -3.85
CA PRO A 96 -3.44 11.43 -2.51
C PRO A 96 -3.73 9.92 -2.40
N THR A 97 -4.37 9.30 -3.41
CA THR A 97 -4.66 7.86 -3.39
C THR A 97 -3.44 6.97 -3.57
N TRP A 98 -2.27 7.50 -3.97
CA TRP A 98 -1.06 6.71 -4.15
C TRP A 98 -0.61 6.03 -2.85
N SER A 99 -0.77 6.69 -1.70
CA SER A 99 -0.38 6.10 -0.41
C SER A 99 -1.34 5.00 0.01
N LEU A 100 -2.63 5.16 -0.29
CA LEU A 100 -3.65 4.13 -0.09
C LEU A 100 -3.37 2.90 -0.97
N ALA A 101 -3.04 3.12 -2.24
CA ALA A 101 -2.65 2.05 -3.17
C ALA A 101 -1.49 1.21 -2.63
N VAL A 102 -0.46 1.86 -2.09
CA VAL A 102 0.69 1.18 -1.46
C VAL A 102 0.27 0.38 -0.23
N GLU A 103 -0.58 0.93 0.65
CA GLU A 103 -1.09 0.19 1.80
C GLU A 103 -1.89 -1.05 1.37
N GLU A 104 -2.75 -0.93 0.37
CA GLU A 104 -3.53 -2.05 -0.18
C GLU A 104 -2.63 -3.14 -0.79
N GLN A 105 -1.60 -2.76 -1.53
CA GLN A 105 -0.62 -3.71 -2.07
C GLN A 105 0.15 -4.43 -0.96
N PHE A 106 0.54 -3.72 0.11
CA PHE A 106 1.16 -4.31 1.28
C PHE A 106 0.23 -5.30 1.97
N TYR A 107 -1.07 -4.99 2.10
CA TYR A 107 -2.05 -5.92 2.67
C TYR A 107 -2.18 -7.21 1.87
N VAL A 108 -2.23 -7.12 0.54
CA VAL A 108 -2.24 -8.31 -0.33
C VAL A 108 -0.97 -9.13 -0.14
N GLY A 109 0.20 -8.48 -0.09
CA GLY A 109 1.48 -9.14 0.17
C GLY A 109 1.52 -9.84 1.53
N LEU A 110 1.04 -9.18 2.59
CA LEU A 110 0.97 -9.73 3.94
C LEU A 110 -0.01 -10.90 4.03
N ALA A 111 -1.17 -10.82 3.37
CA ALA A 111 -2.14 -11.91 3.29
C ALA A 111 -1.54 -13.14 2.60
N LEU A 112 -0.81 -12.94 1.48
CA LEU A 112 -0.11 -14.01 0.78
C LEU A 112 1.01 -14.63 1.66
N ALA A 113 1.80 -13.79 2.32
CA ALA A 113 2.87 -14.22 3.21
C ALA A 113 2.33 -15.09 4.36
N ALA A 114 1.23 -14.67 4.97
CA ALA A 114 0.63 -15.39 6.06
C ALA A 114 -0.09 -16.67 5.61
N TRP A 115 -0.75 -16.66 4.45
CA TRP A 115 -1.30 -17.87 3.83
C TRP A 115 -0.21 -18.90 3.53
N LEU A 116 0.95 -18.46 3.03
CA LEU A 116 2.11 -19.33 2.83
C LEU A 116 2.63 -19.86 4.18
N ALA A 117 2.75 -18.99 5.18
CA ALA A 117 3.24 -19.34 6.51
C ALA A 117 2.43 -20.45 7.18
N VAL A 118 1.09 -20.38 7.12
CA VAL A 118 0.18 -21.39 7.70
C VAL A 118 0.33 -22.77 7.03
N ARG A 119 0.88 -22.85 5.82
CA ARG A 119 1.19 -24.12 5.14
C ARG A 119 2.56 -24.71 5.47
N THR A 120 3.36 -23.99 6.24
CA THR A 120 4.67 -24.46 6.68
C THR A 120 4.62 -25.00 8.10
N THR A 121 5.60 -25.82 8.47
CA THR A 121 5.74 -26.33 9.84
C THR A 121 6.22 -25.28 10.83
N ARG A 122 6.71 -24.12 10.35
CA ARG A 122 7.24 -23.01 11.15
C ARG A 122 6.75 -21.66 10.61
N PRO A 123 5.47 -21.31 10.83
CA PRO A 123 4.86 -20.10 10.27
C PRO A 123 5.62 -18.82 10.63
N GLU A 124 6.09 -18.71 11.88
CA GLU A 124 6.86 -17.55 12.37
C GLU A 124 8.16 -17.34 11.56
N ARG A 125 8.90 -18.42 11.30
CA ARG A 125 10.14 -18.36 10.53
C ARG A 125 9.88 -17.95 9.08
N THR A 126 8.80 -18.45 8.49
CA THR A 126 8.39 -18.09 7.12
C THR A 126 8.05 -16.61 7.02
N LEU A 127 7.28 -16.07 7.98
CA LEU A 127 6.97 -14.63 8.04
C LEU A 127 8.24 -13.80 8.22
N ALA A 128 9.12 -14.17 9.15
CA ALA A 128 10.38 -13.48 9.38
C ALA A 128 11.27 -13.47 8.12
N MET A 129 11.32 -14.57 7.36
CA MET A 129 12.03 -14.61 6.09
C MET A 129 11.41 -13.68 5.04
N VAL A 130 10.08 -13.65 4.91
CA VAL A 130 9.41 -12.76 3.96
C VAL A 130 9.70 -11.29 4.28
N PHE A 131 9.51 -10.88 5.53
CA PHE A 131 9.82 -9.51 5.95
C PHE A 131 11.31 -9.18 5.79
N GLY A 132 12.20 -10.13 6.12
CA GLY A 132 13.63 -9.99 5.91
C GLY A 132 14.00 -9.80 4.43
N VAL A 133 13.40 -10.57 3.53
CA VAL A 133 13.61 -10.43 2.08
C VAL A 133 13.10 -9.08 1.57
N VAL A 134 11.93 -8.63 2.02
CA VAL A 134 11.40 -7.29 1.65
C VAL A 134 12.35 -6.19 2.13
N GLY A 135 12.79 -6.26 3.39
CA GLY A 135 13.72 -5.29 3.97
C GLY A 135 15.06 -5.25 3.24
N VAL A 136 15.69 -6.41 3.02
CA VAL A 136 16.97 -6.52 2.30
C VAL A 136 16.82 -6.01 0.86
N SER A 137 15.74 -6.39 0.17
CA SER A 137 15.51 -5.96 -1.21
C SER A 137 15.32 -4.44 -1.30
N ALA A 138 14.63 -3.82 -0.34
CA ALA A 138 14.48 -2.38 -0.28
C ALA A 138 15.82 -1.68 -0.02
N VAL A 139 16.65 -2.19 0.90
CA VAL A 139 18.00 -1.65 1.14
C VAL A 139 18.87 -1.77 -0.10
N VAL A 140 18.89 -2.93 -0.76
CA VAL A 140 19.66 -3.14 -2.00
C VAL A 140 19.20 -2.16 -3.08
N ALA A 141 17.89 -2.07 -3.31
CA ALA A 141 17.34 -1.16 -4.30
C ALA A 141 17.69 0.31 -3.97
N ALA A 142 17.63 0.73 -2.71
CA ALA A 142 17.98 2.09 -2.30
C ALA A 142 19.47 2.42 -2.51
N ASN A 143 20.35 1.43 -2.42
CA ASN A 143 21.79 1.62 -2.66
C ASN A 143 22.16 1.58 -4.15
N LEU A 144 21.41 0.85 -4.98
CA LEU A 144 21.64 0.78 -6.43
C LEU A 144 21.10 2.02 -7.17
N LEU A 145 20.08 2.66 -6.61
CA LEU A 145 19.38 3.79 -7.19
C LEU A 145 19.92 5.08 -6.58
N THR A 146 20.99 5.60 -7.19
CA THR A 146 21.78 6.72 -6.65
C THR A 146 21.27 8.10 -7.08
N ASP A 147 20.51 8.17 -8.18
CA ASP A 147 19.84 9.38 -8.65
C ASP A 147 18.38 9.42 -8.17
N TYR A 148 17.86 10.63 -7.89
CA TYR A 148 16.45 10.81 -7.57
C TYR A 148 15.59 10.23 -8.69
N GLN A 149 14.71 9.31 -8.33
CA GLN A 149 13.72 8.75 -9.23
C GLN A 149 12.41 8.53 -8.49
N PRO A 150 11.25 8.68 -9.18
CA PRO A 150 9.93 8.48 -8.57
C PRO A 150 9.76 7.12 -7.89
N HIS A 151 10.48 6.10 -8.33
CA HIS A 151 10.43 4.77 -7.72
C HIS A 151 10.96 4.73 -6.27
N LEU A 152 11.86 5.65 -5.88
CA LEU A 152 12.36 5.73 -4.50
C LEU A 152 11.29 6.27 -3.55
N GLU A 153 10.46 7.20 -4.03
CA GLU A 153 9.43 7.84 -3.23
C GLU A 153 8.10 7.07 -3.26
N PHE A 154 7.65 6.65 -4.43
CA PHE A 154 6.31 6.05 -4.63
C PHE A 154 6.34 4.52 -4.78
N GLY A 155 7.53 3.92 -4.83
CA GLY A 155 7.69 2.48 -5.05
C GLY A 155 7.17 1.63 -3.89
N THR A 156 6.36 0.63 -4.22
CA THR A 156 5.77 -0.29 -3.24
C THR A 156 6.83 -0.97 -2.38
N LEU A 157 7.96 -1.38 -2.96
CA LEU A 157 9.03 -2.07 -2.23
C LEU A 157 9.62 -1.21 -1.10
N MET A 158 9.90 0.07 -1.39
CA MET A 158 10.48 0.99 -0.41
C MET A 158 9.53 1.24 0.75
N ARG A 159 8.26 1.49 0.41
CA ARG A 159 7.22 1.76 1.42
C ARG A 159 6.83 0.50 2.20
N ALA A 160 6.86 -0.67 1.57
CA ALA A 160 6.64 -1.94 2.23
C ALA A 160 7.70 -2.23 3.30
N ALA A 161 8.96 -1.84 3.09
CA ALA A 161 10.00 -1.96 4.11
C ALA A 161 9.73 -1.03 5.31
N GLU A 162 9.24 0.19 5.09
CA GLU A 162 8.86 1.10 6.18
C GLU A 162 7.65 0.59 6.98
N LEU A 163 6.65 0.02 6.28
CA LEU A 163 5.50 -0.67 6.89
C LEU A 163 5.96 -1.89 7.70
N ALA A 164 6.87 -2.70 7.16
CA ALA A 164 7.42 -3.86 7.85
C ALA A 164 8.22 -3.46 9.10
N ALA A 165 9.03 -2.40 9.02
CA ALA A 165 9.81 -1.89 10.15
C ALA A 165 8.93 -1.38 11.30
N GLY A 166 7.77 -0.79 10.99
CA GLY A 166 6.82 -0.40 12.03
C GLY A 166 6.16 -1.59 12.76
N GLY A 167 6.15 -2.76 12.12
CA GLY A 167 5.54 -3.97 12.65
C GLY A 167 6.50 -4.99 13.27
N ALA A 168 7.81 -4.74 13.24
CA ALA A 168 8.86 -5.59 13.82
C ALA A 168 9.13 -5.21 15.28
#